data_AF-A0AAI9T3P9-F1
#
_entry.id   AF-A0AAI9T3P9-F1
#
_cell.length_a   1.000
_cell.length_b   1.000
_cell.length_c   1.000
_cell.angle_alpha   90.00
_cell.angle_beta   90.00
_cell.angle_gamma   90.00
#
_symmetry.space_group_name_H-M   'P 1'
#
loop_
_entity.id
_entity.type
_entity.pdbx_description
1 polymer ?
#
loop_
_entity_poly.entity_id
_entity_poly.type
_entity_poly.pdbx_seq_one_letter_code
_entity_poly.pdbx_strand_id
1 'polypeptide(L)'
;MEKNTEIKNIKQQSSCLDNDCDHALDSDDDGIPDCWEINGYTVEKGLIVPWDDKKHKPGKFIKYKSDPYNSHTTGDPYSDAEKVLGKIDQGVLPEAHHPLVAAYPKIGVMMNKMILSNNFNVTNEEGRSVGQQKSNTISVSTSSSNTEATTVGASVSAEISLFPSLSVSANISHEWSSTVSSEHSSSNTSSEEQGQTWTHSLGINTSEVAYLNGNVKYLNVGTAPIYEVRPTLNFVLGIGELSNTIATIIAKSNTTANVILPGAIFPDKVQNSIAWNTIDDFNSQPIKLNYEQVEALQTGVPLQIQTIQTSGLYKTYTADMLPMVNEYQKWEHIMVDIYNRTACLTLIFENGDIQERRVSARKEDNYDDQLQPELTLGEAFQIAFNNAKVNDDVLTYNNTKFILQGNIDIILDERTLALLKKQIKKYDLKNIFNIRLIQGMKIIFKENNDKDTMVNRFFTEIRSIIEQKVRFFSLTNFLRKDKRIVAVSNYIKKIIKENSSDIPEHFLDELKINIQYVNSDFKVGLQYRDKHSETFPLINELDLFG
;
A
#
# COMPACT_ATOMS: atom_id res chain seq x y z
N MET A 1 -21.79 64.57 -31.09
CA MET A 1 -21.28 63.65 -32.12
C MET A 1 -20.47 62.59 -31.38
N GLU A 2 -21.18 61.65 -30.76
CA GLU A 2 -20.58 60.49 -30.09
C GLU A 2 -20.62 59.32 -31.08
N LYS A 3 -19.49 58.63 -31.25
CA LYS A 3 -19.43 57.33 -31.91
C LYS A 3 -18.89 56.31 -30.92
N ASN A 4 -19.80 55.46 -30.46
CA ASN A 4 -19.55 54.22 -29.73
C ASN A 4 -18.57 53.34 -30.49
N THR A 5 -17.53 52.86 -29.79
CA THR A 5 -16.66 51.79 -30.27
C THR A 5 -17.08 50.53 -29.52
N GLU A 6 -17.67 49.59 -30.26
CA GLU A 6 -18.16 48.30 -29.76
C GLU A 6 -16.98 47.32 -29.71
N ILE A 7 -16.58 46.92 -28.50
CA ILE A 7 -15.58 45.88 -28.28
C ILE A 7 -16.28 44.52 -28.44
N LYS A 8 -16.02 43.82 -29.55
CA LYS A 8 -16.48 42.45 -29.76
C LYS A 8 -15.58 41.49 -28.96
N ASN A 9 -16.16 40.92 -27.91
CA ASN A 9 -15.68 39.71 -27.24
C ASN A 9 -15.61 38.55 -28.25
N ILE A 10 -14.40 38.07 -28.55
CA ILE A 10 -14.21 36.80 -29.23
C ILE A 10 -14.20 35.71 -28.15
N LYS A 11 -15.36 35.07 -27.94
CA LYS A 11 -15.42 33.72 -27.38
C LYS A 11 -14.96 32.77 -28.50
N GLN A 12 -13.78 32.17 -28.36
CA GLN A 12 -13.44 30.96 -29.12
C GLN A 12 -14.33 29.84 -28.57
N GLN A 13 -15.48 29.68 -29.21
CA GLN A 13 -16.43 28.61 -28.98
C GLN A 13 -16.08 27.51 -29.99
N SER A 14 -15.68 26.35 -29.47
CA SER A 14 -15.69 25.01 -30.07
C SER A 14 -16.26 24.93 -31.50
N SER A 15 -15.36 24.93 -32.49
CA SER A 15 -15.66 24.61 -33.89
C SER A 15 -14.73 23.53 -34.46
N CYS A 16 -14.28 22.59 -33.63
CA CYS A 16 -13.54 21.41 -34.10
C CYS A 16 -14.51 20.25 -34.38
N LEU A 17 -15.43 20.48 -35.31
CA LEU A 17 -16.16 19.43 -36.02
C LEU A 17 -16.11 19.84 -37.49
N ASP A 18 -15.39 19.05 -38.30
CA ASP A 18 -15.13 19.13 -39.75
C ASP A 18 -13.78 19.78 -40.19
N ASN A 19 -12.77 18.92 -40.38
CA ASN A 19 -11.75 18.93 -41.45
C ASN A 19 -10.72 20.08 -41.61
N ASP A 20 -10.42 20.90 -40.60
CA ASP A 20 -9.35 21.92 -40.74
C ASP A 20 -8.31 21.88 -39.60
N CYS A 21 -7.87 20.67 -39.26
CA CYS A 21 -6.69 20.47 -38.42
C CYS A 21 -5.51 20.05 -39.30
N ASP A 22 -4.37 20.74 -39.19
CA ASP A 22 -3.19 20.38 -39.97
C ASP A 22 -2.71 18.98 -39.58
N HIS A 23 -2.79 18.04 -40.53
CA HIS A 23 -2.39 16.66 -40.33
C HIS A 23 -0.87 16.45 -40.36
N ALA A 24 -0.10 17.51 -40.60
CA ALA A 24 1.35 17.50 -40.58
C ALA A 24 1.96 18.23 -39.37
N LEU A 25 1.16 18.97 -38.59
CA LEU A 25 1.65 19.64 -37.39
C LEU A 25 1.82 18.62 -36.26
N ASP A 26 3.04 18.58 -35.73
CA ASP A 26 3.51 17.79 -34.60
C ASP A 26 4.30 18.76 -33.72
N SER A 27 3.65 19.24 -32.66
CA SER A 27 4.15 20.36 -31.85
C SER A 27 5.15 19.93 -30.78
N ASP A 28 5.23 18.64 -30.45
CA ASP A 28 6.13 18.10 -29.44
C ASP A 28 7.20 17.13 -29.99
N ASP A 29 7.24 16.97 -31.32
CA ASP A 29 8.21 16.23 -32.11
C ASP A 29 8.30 14.74 -31.72
N ASP A 30 7.19 14.14 -31.28
CA ASP A 30 7.12 12.73 -30.91
C ASP A 30 6.81 11.78 -32.09
N GLY A 31 6.38 12.35 -33.23
CA GLY A 31 6.03 11.63 -34.45
C GLY A 31 4.54 11.36 -34.62
N ILE A 32 3.67 11.89 -33.76
CA ILE A 32 2.21 11.83 -33.87
C ILE A 32 1.67 13.25 -34.13
N PRO A 33 0.91 13.46 -35.22
CA PRO A 33 0.30 14.78 -35.45
C PRO A 33 -0.65 15.21 -34.33
N ASP A 34 -0.62 16.49 -33.94
CA ASP A 34 -1.43 17.06 -32.84
C ASP A 34 -2.91 16.67 -32.95
N CYS A 35 -3.43 16.71 -34.17
CA CYS A 35 -4.83 16.43 -34.45
C CYS A 35 -5.21 14.98 -34.20
N TRP A 36 -4.28 14.05 -34.37
CA TRP A 36 -4.48 12.63 -34.09
C TRP A 36 -4.51 12.40 -32.60
N GLU A 37 -3.64 13.07 -31.83
CA GLU A 37 -3.61 12.94 -30.37
C GLU A 37 -4.88 13.48 -29.71
N ILE A 38 -5.38 14.62 -30.18
CA ILE A 38 -6.61 15.26 -29.68
C ILE A 38 -7.85 14.40 -30.01
N ASN A 39 -8.00 13.99 -31.27
CA ASN A 39 -9.23 13.35 -31.77
C ASN A 39 -9.23 11.83 -31.58
N GLY A 40 -8.04 11.25 -31.56
CA GLY A 40 -7.73 9.86 -31.30
C GLY A 40 -7.07 9.16 -32.48
N TYR A 41 -6.20 8.21 -32.15
CA TYR A 41 -5.43 7.41 -33.10
C TYR A 41 -5.37 5.95 -32.69
N THR A 42 -4.78 5.11 -33.54
CA THR A 42 -4.52 3.71 -33.24
C THR A 42 -3.28 3.21 -33.97
N VAL A 43 -2.89 1.97 -33.69
CA VAL A 43 -1.79 1.30 -34.39
C VAL A 43 -2.35 0.18 -35.25
N GLU A 44 -2.11 0.28 -36.56
CA GLU A 44 -2.48 -0.74 -37.54
C GLU A 44 -1.22 -1.18 -38.31
N LYS A 45 -0.93 -2.50 -38.28
CA LYS A 45 0.24 -3.09 -38.98
C LYS A 45 1.57 -2.41 -38.62
N GLY A 46 1.70 -1.96 -37.37
CA GLY A 46 2.91 -1.29 -36.87
C GLY A 46 3.04 0.17 -37.29
N LEU A 47 1.96 0.80 -37.80
CA LEU A 47 1.92 2.20 -38.16
C LEU A 47 0.86 2.93 -37.32
N ILE A 48 1.19 4.14 -36.87
CA ILE A 48 0.24 5.04 -36.23
C ILE A 48 -0.66 5.62 -37.31
N VAL A 49 -1.98 5.51 -37.12
CA VAL A 49 -3.00 5.99 -38.05
C VAL A 49 -4.12 6.68 -37.27
N PRO A 50 -4.82 7.66 -37.87
CA PRO A 50 -5.95 8.30 -37.22
C PRO A 50 -7.06 7.28 -36.94
N TRP A 51 -7.77 7.46 -35.81
CA TRP A 51 -8.91 6.63 -35.48
C TRP A 51 -10.04 6.88 -36.48
N ASP A 52 -10.74 5.81 -36.85
CA ASP A 52 -11.86 5.84 -37.79
C ASP A 52 -12.90 4.85 -37.30
N ASP A 53 -14.02 5.36 -36.76
CA ASP A 53 -15.08 4.54 -36.17
C ASP A 53 -15.68 3.51 -37.15
N LYS A 54 -15.57 3.73 -38.46
CA LYS A 54 -16.08 2.79 -39.47
C LYS A 54 -15.13 1.60 -39.67
N LYS A 55 -13.82 1.80 -39.48
CA LYS A 55 -12.77 0.82 -39.73
C LYS A 55 -12.25 0.18 -38.46
N HIS A 56 -12.00 1.00 -37.45
CA HIS A 56 -11.40 0.64 -36.18
C HIS A 56 -12.53 0.42 -35.16
N LYS A 57 -12.75 -0.84 -34.79
CA LYS A 57 -13.75 -1.22 -33.80
C LYS A 57 -13.09 -1.49 -32.44
N PRO A 58 -13.69 -1.01 -31.33
CA PRO A 58 -13.26 -1.37 -29.98
C PRO A 58 -13.16 -2.89 -29.81
N GLY A 59 -12.12 -3.34 -29.11
CA GLY A 59 -11.82 -4.77 -28.88
C GLY A 59 -10.94 -5.41 -29.94
N LYS A 60 -10.81 -4.81 -31.13
CA LYS A 60 -9.76 -5.16 -32.12
C LYS A 60 -8.63 -4.15 -32.14
N PHE A 61 -8.98 -2.88 -31.99
CA PHE A 61 -8.05 -1.76 -31.92
C PHE A 61 -8.30 -0.99 -30.62
N ILE A 62 -7.24 -0.36 -30.11
CA ILE A 62 -7.29 0.55 -28.98
C ILE A 62 -7.29 1.97 -29.55
N LYS A 63 -8.24 2.81 -29.09
CA LYS A 63 -8.27 4.24 -29.42
C LYS A 63 -7.42 4.97 -28.40
N TYR A 64 -6.28 5.48 -28.84
CA TYR A 64 -5.39 6.28 -28.00
C TYR A 64 -5.71 7.76 -28.15
N LYS A 65 -5.35 8.51 -27.11
CA LYS A 65 -5.23 9.96 -27.07
C LYS A 65 -4.02 10.31 -26.20
N SER A 66 -3.39 11.43 -26.50
CA SER A 66 -2.22 11.96 -25.79
C SER A 66 -2.25 13.49 -25.81
N ASP A 67 -1.30 14.12 -25.12
CA ASP A 67 -1.17 15.56 -25.02
C ASP A 67 -0.25 16.10 -26.14
N PRO A 68 -0.76 16.86 -27.12
CA PRO A 68 -0.01 17.26 -28.32
C PRO A 68 1.13 18.26 -28.10
N TYR A 69 1.36 18.66 -26.86
CA TYR A 69 2.43 19.58 -26.49
C TYR A 69 3.44 18.93 -25.54
N ASN A 70 3.34 17.62 -25.35
CA ASN A 70 4.18 16.86 -24.46
C ASN A 70 4.39 15.47 -25.05
N SER A 71 5.55 15.28 -25.70
CA SER A 71 5.95 14.01 -26.29
C SER A 71 5.93 12.82 -25.34
N HIS A 72 5.90 13.10 -24.03
CA HIS A 72 5.74 12.14 -22.96
C HIS A 72 4.54 12.59 -22.11
N THR A 73 3.33 12.22 -22.49
CA THR A 73 2.09 12.67 -21.81
C THR A 73 2.13 12.44 -20.29
N THR A 74 2.74 11.33 -19.85
CA THR A 74 2.88 10.98 -18.43
C THR A 74 4.20 11.42 -17.79
N GLY A 75 5.12 12.02 -18.56
CA GLY A 75 6.44 12.48 -18.09
C GLY A 75 7.46 11.36 -17.82
N ASP A 76 7.16 10.13 -18.20
CA ASP A 76 8.12 9.03 -18.14
C ASP A 76 9.12 9.10 -19.31
N PRO A 77 10.12 8.19 -19.42
CA PRO A 77 11.20 8.34 -20.39
C PRO A 77 10.84 7.84 -21.80
N TYR A 78 9.60 7.41 -22.04
CA TYR A 78 9.18 6.86 -23.32
C TYR A 78 8.13 7.74 -23.98
N SER A 79 8.35 8.10 -25.25
CA SER A 79 7.40 8.96 -25.95
C SER A 79 6.07 8.26 -26.21
N ASP A 80 5.02 9.02 -26.47
CA ASP A 80 3.70 8.45 -26.73
C ASP A 80 3.73 7.55 -27.99
N ALA A 81 4.45 7.98 -29.03
CA ALA A 81 4.76 7.15 -30.21
C ALA A 81 5.54 5.87 -29.88
N GLU A 82 6.60 5.96 -29.07
CA GLU A 82 7.42 4.80 -28.69
C GLU A 82 6.58 3.75 -27.96
N LYS A 83 5.74 4.20 -27.02
CA LYS A 83 4.85 3.35 -26.23
C LYS A 83 3.87 2.58 -27.11
N VAL A 84 3.11 3.28 -27.96
CA VAL A 84 2.08 2.61 -28.78
C VAL A 84 2.67 1.69 -29.85
N LEU A 85 3.89 1.99 -30.33
CA LEU A 85 4.62 1.14 -31.26
C LEU A 85 5.37 -0.01 -30.56
N GLY A 86 5.39 -0.05 -29.22
CA GLY A 86 6.11 -1.04 -28.45
C GLY A 86 7.63 -0.94 -28.60
N LYS A 87 8.16 0.23 -28.98
CA LYS A 87 9.59 0.53 -29.10
C LYS A 87 10.22 0.96 -27.77
N ILE A 88 9.69 0.41 -26.68
CA ILE A 88 10.13 0.66 -25.31
C ILE A 88 10.76 -0.59 -24.73
N ASP A 89 11.30 -0.50 -23.51
CA ASP A 89 11.80 -1.67 -22.80
C ASP A 89 10.70 -2.76 -22.71
N GLN A 90 10.98 -3.94 -23.27
CA GLN A 90 10.05 -5.07 -23.29
C GLN A 90 9.73 -5.64 -21.90
N GLY A 91 10.44 -5.22 -20.84
CA GLY A 91 10.09 -5.51 -19.46
C GLY A 91 9.02 -4.59 -18.88
N VAL A 92 8.60 -3.53 -19.58
CA VAL A 92 7.49 -2.65 -19.18
C VAL A 92 6.19 -3.44 -19.24
N LEU A 93 5.29 -3.21 -18.27
CA LEU A 93 4.00 -3.87 -18.25
C LEU A 93 3.13 -3.42 -19.43
N PRO A 94 2.34 -4.32 -20.05
CA PRO A 94 1.53 -4.00 -21.23
C PRO A 94 0.60 -2.79 -21.06
N GLU A 95 0.01 -2.60 -19.87
CA GLU A 95 -0.82 -1.43 -19.56
C GLU A 95 -0.07 -0.09 -19.70
N ALA A 96 1.24 -0.06 -19.43
CA ALA A 96 2.07 1.15 -19.51
C ALA A 96 2.61 1.42 -20.92
N HIS A 97 2.22 0.60 -21.91
CA HIS A 97 2.33 0.95 -23.33
C HIS A 97 1.23 1.93 -23.76
N HIS A 98 0.24 2.18 -22.89
CA HIS A 98 -0.75 3.22 -23.12
C HIS A 98 -0.13 4.60 -22.78
N PRO A 99 -0.19 5.61 -23.66
CA PRO A 99 0.35 6.96 -23.42
C PRO A 99 -0.04 7.57 -22.07
N LEU A 100 -1.30 7.35 -21.69
CA LEU A 100 -1.90 7.83 -20.45
C LEU A 100 -1.56 7.02 -19.18
N VAL A 101 -0.75 5.97 -19.27
CA VAL A 101 -0.30 5.18 -18.11
C VAL A 101 1.22 5.30 -18.02
N ALA A 102 1.73 5.71 -16.86
CA ALA A 102 3.15 5.92 -16.67
C ALA A 102 3.89 4.58 -16.56
N ALA A 103 5.04 4.49 -17.21
CA ALA A 103 6.03 3.43 -17.08
C ALA A 103 7.10 3.87 -16.07
N TYR A 104 7.05 3.36 -14.85
CA TYR A 104 7.99 3.72 -13.79
C TYR A 104 8.22 2.57 -12.81
N PRO A 105 9.39 2.49 -12.16
CA PRO A 105 9.63 1.52 -11.10
C PRO A 105 9.13 2.05 -9.77
N LYS A 106 8.71 1.13 -8.90
CA LYS A 106 8.39 1.45 -7.52
C LYS A 106 8.94 0.34 -6.63
N ILE A 107 10.07 0.62 -5.98
CA ILE A 107 10.79 -0.39 -5.22
C ILE A 107 10.33 -0.41 -3.76
N GLY A 108 9.83 -1.57 -3.38
CA GLY A 108 9.60 -1.95 -2.03
C GLY A 108 10.66 -2.88 -1.47
N VAL A 109 10.81 -2.88 -0.15
CA VAL A 109 11.67 -3.81 0.55
C VAL A 109 10.89 -4.54 1.63
N MET A 110 11.05 -5.85 1.67
CA MET A 110 10.39 -6.76 2.62
C MET A 110 11.46 -7.51 3.40
N MET A 111 11.25 -7.69 4.71
CA MET A 111 12.11 -8.53 5.56
C MET A 111 11.46 -9.89 5.78
N ASN A 112 12.22 -10.95 5.50
CA ASN A 112 11.78 -12.34 5.69
C ASN A 112 12.27 -12.92 7.01
N LYS A 113 13.41 -12.42 7.52
CA LYS A 113 14.00 -12.91 8.76
C LYS A 113 14.81 -11.81 9.43
N MET A 114 14.67 -11.73 10.74
CA MET A 114 15.47 -10.88 11.61
C MET A 114 16.42 -11.74 12.45
N ILE A 115 17.68 -11.35 12.55
CA ILE A 115 18.68 -11.99 13.41
C ILE A 115 19.28 -10.92 14.33
N LEU A 116 19.20 -11.16 15.63
CA LEU A 116 19.87 -10.37 16.66
C LEU A 116 21.04 -11.16 17.23
N SER A 117 22.16 -10.48 17.45
CA SER A 117 23.37 -11.06 18.05
C SER A 117 24.01 -10.08 19.04
N ASN A 118 24.76 -10.59 20.01
CA ASN A 118 25.52 -9.74 20.92
C ASN A 118 26.89 -9.34 20.34
N ASN A 119 27.45 -8.22 20.83
CA ASN A 119 28.85 -7.89 20.57
C ASN A 119 29.77 -8.65 21.52
N PHE A 120 30.67 -9.46 21.00
CA PHE A 120 31.79 -9.96 21.80
C PHE A 120 32.93 -8.93 21.78
N ASN A 121 32.93 -8.02 22.77
CA ASN A 121 34.12 -7.24 23.09
C ASN A 121 35.16 -8.15 23.74
N VAL A 122 36.16 -8.60 22.99
CA VAL A 122 37.40 -9.14 23.59
C VAL A 122 38.26 -7.96 24.02
N THR A 123 37.98 -7.37 25.18
CA THR A 123 38.96 -6.56 25.88
C THR A 123 39.70 -7.45 26.87
N ASN A 124 40.80 -8.05 26.40
CA ASN A 124 41.82 -8.62 27.29
C ASN A 124 43.04 -7.70 27.25
N GLU A 125 43.19 -6.84 28.26
CA GLU A 125 44.50 -6.20 28.54
C GLU A 125 45.49 -7.16 29.21
N GLU A 126 45.07 -8.39 29.56
CA GLU A 126 45.94 -9.40 30.15
C GLU A 126 45.91 -10.66 29.29
N GLY A 127 47.01 -10.93 28.58
CA GLY A 127 47.20 -12.01 27.60
C GLY A 127 47.00 -13.44 28.11
N ARG A 128 45.78 -13.79 28.53
CA ARG A 128 45.33 -15.16 28.79
C ARG A 128 44.27 -15.54 27.77
N SER A 129 44.65 -16.47 26.91
CA SER A 129 43.75 -17.18 26.02
C SER A 129 42.71 -17.94 26.86
N VAL A 130 41.44 -17.55 26.78
CA VAL A 130 40.32 -18.30 27.38
C VAL A 130 39.39 -18.76 26.27
N GLY A 131 38.87 -19.97 26.47
CA GLY A 131 38.23 -20.86 25.51
C GLY A 131 37.13 -20.26 24.63
N GLN A 132 36.88 -20.99 23.54
CA GLN A 132 35.75 -20.81 22.62
C GLN A 132 34.44 -20.51 23.37
N GLN A 133 34.04 -19.24 23.44
CA GLN A 133 32.74 -18.84 23.97
C GLN A 133 31.79 -18.57 22.80
N LYS A 134 30.62 -19.21 22.88
CA LYS A 134 29.60 -19.27 21.83
C LYS A 134 28.90 -17.90 21.75
N SER A 135 28.84 -17.29 20.56
CA SER A 135 27.99 -16.11 20.34
C SER A 135 26.52 -16.50 20.53
N ASN A 136 25.79 -15.70 21.30
CA ASN A 136 24.36 -15.90 21.50
C ASN A 136 23.61 -15.14 20.40
N THR A 137 22.69 -15.82 19.74
CA THR A 137 21.91 -15.27 18.63
C THR A 137 20.43 -15.57 18.81
N ILE A 138 19.59 -14.60 18.55
CA ILE A 138 18.14 -14.75 18.43
C ILE A 138 17.79 -14.64 16.95
N SER A 139 17.06 -15.62 16.42
CA SER A 139 16.61 -15.65 15.03
C SER A 139 15.09 -15.74 15.01
N VAL A 140 14.44 -14.77 14.38
CA VAL A 140 12.99 -14.63 14.37
C VAL A 140 12.51 -14.54 12.92
N SER A 141 11.52 -15.37 12.58
CA SER A 141 10.79 -15.25 11.32
C SER A 141 9.95 -13.99 11.38
N THR A 142 9.89 -13.26 10.27
CA THR A 142 9.17 -11.98 10.23
C THR A 142 8.07 -12.02 9.19
N SER A 143 6.91 -11.49 9.55
CA SER A 143 5.87 -11.14 8.60
C SER A 143 6.06 -9.68 8.20
N SER A 144 6.16 -9.43 6.88
CA SER A 144 6.18 -8.07 6.34
C SER A 144 4.83 -7.77 5.70
N SER A 145 4.13 -6.76 6.19
CA SER A 145 2.98 -6.18 5.48
C SER A 145 3.44 -4.98 4.68
N ASN A 146 3.08 -4.96 3.40
CA ASN A 146 3.36 -3.83 2.54
C ASN A 146 2.36 -2.72 2.85
N THR A 147 2.84 -1.50 3.01
CA THR A 147 1.99 -0.32 3.17
C THR A 147 2.58 0.78 2.29
N GLU A 148 1.83 1.27 1.31
CA GLU A 148 2.08 2.65 0.87
C GLU A 148 2.02 3.50 2.12
N ALA A 149 3.07 4.30 2.36
CA ALA A 149 3.36 4.92 3.66
C ALA A 149 2.22 5.84 4.06
N THR A 150 1.21 5.19 4.62
CA THR A 150 0.04 5.69 5.31
C THR A 150 0.50 5.68 6.74
N THR A 151 1.16 6.76 7.16
CA THR A 151 1.49 6.88 8.58
C THR A 151 0.16 6.93 9.32
N VAL A 152 0.02 6.10 10.38
CA VAL A 152 -1.15 6.09 11.25
C VAL A 152 -1.20 7.43 12.01
N GLY A 153 -1.60 8.48 11.32
CA GLY A 153 -2.29 9.64 11.87
C GLY A 153 -3.78 9.33 11.86
N ALA A 154 -4.54 9.96 12.76
CA ALA A 154 -5.97 9.72 12.95
C ALA A 154 -6.72 9.56 11.61
N SER A 155 -7.14 8.34 11.28
CA SER A 155 -8.04 8.10 10.16
C SER A 155 -9.43 8.53 10.60
N VAL A 156 -9.97 9.59 10.00
CA VAL A 156 -11.35 10.02 10.26
C VAL A 156 -12.20 9.40 9.18
N SER A 157 -13.21 8.62 9.56
CA SER A 157 -14.26 8.22 8.62
C SER A 157 -14.97 9.50 8.17
N ALA A 158 -14.85 9.83 6.89
CA ALA A 158 -15.55 10.96 6.32
C ALA A 158 -16.75 10.42 5.55
N GLU A 159 -17.89 10.33 6.23
CA GLU A 159 -19.14 9.99 5.57
C GLU A 159 -19.51 11.12 4.60
N ILE A 160 -19.33 10.88 3.31
CA ILE A 160 -20.10 11.57 2.28
C ILE A 160 -21.37 10.75 2.13
N SER A 161 -22.55 11.35 2.25
CA SER A 161 -23.83 10.61 2.25
C SER A 161 -24.06 9.70 1.03
N LEU A 162 -23.26 9.86 -0.03
CA LEU A 162 -23.24 9.01 -1.23
C LEU A 162 -22.21 7.87 -1.19
N PHE A 163 -21.16 7.96 -0.35
CA PHE A 163 -20.02 7.04 -0.28
C PHE A 163 -19.62 6.75 1.18
N PRO A 164 -20.28 5.78 1.85
CA PRO A 164 -20.09 5.53 3.29
C PRO A 164 -18.79 4.77 3.63
N SER A 165 -18.16 4.08 2.68
CA SER A 165 -16.89 3.34 2.84
C SER A 165 -15.63 4.22 2.68
N LEU A 166 -15.81 5.54 2.64
CA LEU A 166 -14.73 6.49 2.42
C LEU A 166 -14.02 6.84 3.74
N SER A 167 -12.73 6.58 3.77
CA SER A 167 -11.85 6.97 4.87
C SER A 167 -10.83 8.01 4.40
N VAL A 168 -10.46 8.90 5.31
CA VAL A 168 -9.49 9.94 5.06
C VAL A 168 -8.28 9.69 5.93
N SER A 169 -7.11 9.67 5.31
CA SER A 169 -5.83 9.65 6.02
C SER A 169 -5.17 11.02 5.89
N ALA A 170 -4.71 11.57 7.02
CA ALA A 170 -3.99 12.83 7.07
C ALA A 170 -2.67 12.77 6.27
N ASN A 171 -2.07 11.58 6.14
CA ASN A 171 -0.76 11.39 5.53
C ASN A 171 -0.77 10.15 4.60
N ILE A 172 -1.11 10.35 3.33
CA ILE A 172 -0.79 9.37 2.27
C ILE A 172 0.48 9.83 1.57
N SER A 173 1.56 9.09 1.76
CA SER A 173 2.78 9.26 0.97
C SER A 173 2.94 8.08 0.01
N HIS A 174 3.43 8.37 -1.20
CA HIS A 174 3.87 7.33 -2.13
C HIS A 174 5.33 6.98 -1.86
N GLU A 175 5.78 7.07 -0.61
CA GLU A 175 7.00 6.40 -0.19
C GLU A 175 6.63 4.95 0.14
N TRP A 176 7.52 4.02 -0.20
CA TRP A 176 7.22 2.63 0.15
C TRP A 176 7.60 2.41 1.61
N SER A 177 6.73 1.76 2.36
CA SER A 177 7.11 1.23 3.66
C SER A 177 6.64 -0.21 3.83
N SER A 178 7.34 -0.99 4.63
CA SER A 178 6.87 -2.27 5.12
C SER A 178 6.94 -2.31 6.63
N THR A 179 5.92 -2.88 7.25
CA THR A 179 5.90 -3.11 8.69
C THR A 179 6.31 -4.55 8.93
N VAL A 180 7.37 -4.73 9.71
CA VAL A 180 7.96 -6.02 10.05
C VAL A 180 7.55 -6.36 11.47
N SER A 181 6.76 -7.43 11.59
CA SER A 181 6.32 -7.98 12.87
C SER A 181 7.01 -9.31 13.12
N SER A 182 7.42 -9.53 14.36
CA SER A 182 8.02 -10.79 14.84
C SER A 182 6.95 -11.86 14.98
N GLU A 183 7.12 -13.02 14.33
CA GLU A 183 6.23 -14.17 14.53
C GLU A 183 6.62 -14.93 15.80
N HIS A 184 5.74 -14.92 16.81
CA HIS A 184 5.96 -15.62 18.09
C HIS A 184 5.71 -17.15 18.02
N SER A 185 5.36 -17.69 16.86
CA SER A 185 5.17 -19.14 16.69
C SER A 185 6.53 -19.83 16.57
N SER A 186 7.03 -20.31 17.70
CA SER A 186 8.23 -21.15 17.85
C SER A 186 9.52 -20.55 17.28
N SER A 187 10.15 -19.62 18.01
CA SER A 187 11.57 -19.41 17.79
C SER A 187 12.33 -20.67 18.26
N ASN A 188 13.25 -21.20 17.45
CA ASN A 188 14.14 -22.30 17.84
C ASN A 188 15.22 -21.84 18.84
N THR A 189 14.95 -20.78 19.60
CA THR A 189 15.86 -20.31 20.64
C THR A 189 15.52 -21.08 21.91
N SER A 190 16.48 -21.83 22.43
CA SER A 190 16.33 -22.68 23.62
C SER A 190 15.95 -21.93 24.90
N SER A 191 15.73 -20.61 24.82
CA SER A 191 15.43 -19.71 25.94
C SER A 191 13.96 -19.27 26.00
N GLU A 192 13.22 -19.25 24.89
CA GLU A 192 11.77 -18.97 24.92
C GLU A 192 10.97 -20.14 25.51
N GLU A 193 11.46 -21.38 25.38
CA GLU A 193 10.91 -22.57 26.06
C GLU A 193 10.96 -22.46 27.60
N GLN A 194 11.71 -21.49 28.15
CA GLN A 194 11.83 -21.22 29.59
C GLN A 194 11.30 -19.83 30.01
N GLY A 195 10.66 -19.07 29.11
CA GLY A 195 10.11 -17.75 29.43
C GLY A 195 11.15 -16.64 29.69
N GLN A 196 12.36 -16.75 29.14
CA GLN A 196 13.41 -15.74 29.29
C GLN A 196 13.27 -14.58 28.28
N THR A 197 13.75 -13.39 28.64
CA THR A 197 13.79 -12.23 27.72
C THR A 197 14.86 -12.38 26.65
N TRP A 198 14.70 -11.69 25.51
CA TRP A 198 15.70 -11.63 24.44
C TRP A 198 16.99 -11.01 24.92
N THR A 199 16.92 -9.97 25.75
CA THR A 199 18.11 -9.34 26.35
C THR A 199 18.89 -10.31 27.23
N HIS A 200 18.20 -11.11 28.06
CA HIS A 200 18.81 -12.18 28.86
C HIS A 200 19.42 -13.27 27.97
N SER A 201 18.71 -13.68 26.92
CA SER A 201 19.16 -14.72 25.99
C SER A 201 20.38 -14.29 25.17
N LEU A 202 20.43 -13.03 24.76
CA LEU A 202 21.58 -12.40 24.11
C LEU A 202 22.73 -12.14 25.11
N GLY A 203 22.44 -12.16 26.41
CA GLY A 203 23.40 -11.87 27.47
C GLY A 203 23.87 -10.42 27.45
N ILE A 204 22.99 -9.48 27.07
CA ILE A 204 23.31 -8.04 27.03
C ILE A 204 22.73 -7.31 28.24
N ASN A 205 23.46 -6.32 28.77
CA ASN A 205 22.99 -5.40 29.80
C ASN A 205 22.63 -4.01 29.23
N THR A 206 22.17 -3.09 30.08
CA THR A 206 21.69 -1.75 29.67
C THR A 206 22.76 -0.83 29.06
N SER A 207 24.05 -1.14 29.26
CA SER A 207 25.19 -0.43 28.66
C SER A 207 25.72 -1.08 27.38
N GLU A 208 25.18 -2.23 27.00
CA GLU A 208 25.59 -2.99 25.83
C GLU A 208 24.59 -2.84 24.69
N VAL A 209 25.03 -3.24 23.48
CA VAL A 209 24.21 -3.19 22.26
C VAL A 209 24.09 -4.57 21.63
N ALA A 210 22.94 -4.83 21.02
CA ALA A 210 22.76 -5.92 20.09
C ALA A 210 23.05 -5.46 18.65
N TYR A 211 23.30 -6.42 17.78
CA TYR A 211 23.47 -6.22 16.35
C TYR A 211 22.34 -6.87 15.57
N LEU A 212 21.73 -6.07 14.72
CA LEU A 212 20.67 -6.47 13.81
C LEU A 212 21.25 -6.89 12.46
N ASN A 213 20.82 -8.06 11.99
CA ASN A 213 20.96 -8.51 10.61
C ASN A 213 19.57 -8.83 10.04
N GLY A 214 19.16 -8.05 9.05
CA GLY A 214 17.89 -8.22 8.34
C GLY A 214 18.09 -8.94 7.02
N ASN A 215 17.38 -10.04 6.83
CA ASN A 215 17.32 -10.72 5.54
C ASN A 215 16.16 -10.16 4.71
N VAL A 216 16.49 -9.44 3.64
CA VAL A 216 15.52 -8.69 2.85
C VAL A 216 15.41 -9.16 1.40
N LYS A 217 14.28 -8.86 0.79
CA LYS A 217 14.05 -8.93 -0.66
C LYS A 217 13.51 -7.60 -1.15
N TYR A 218 13.88 -7.23 -2.36
CA TYR A 218 13.32 -6.08 -3.08
C TYR A 218 12.16 -6.54 -3.94
N LEU A 219 11.12 -5.72 -4.05
CA LEU A 219 9.93 -5.95 -4.86
C LEU A 219 9.71 -4.72 -5.74
N ASN A 220 9.48 -4.90 -7.04
CA ASN A 220 9.05 -3.79 -7.89
C ASN A 220 7.54 -3.85 -8.09
N VAL A 221 6.77 -2.94 -7.48
CA VAL A 221 5.31 -2.86 -7.65
C VAL A 221 4.87 -1.89 -8.76
N GLY A 222 5.85 -1.24 -9.40
CA GLY A 222 5.62 -0.30 -10.49
C GLY A 222 5.30 -1.01 -11.81
N THR A 223 5.46 -0.27 -12.90
CA THR A 223 5.13 -0.69 -14.27
C THR A 223 6.34 -0.79 -15.20
N ALA A 224 7.52 -0.28 -14.79
CA ALA A 224 8.75 -0.37 -15.57
C ALA A 224 9.88 -1.09 -14.83
N PRO A 225 10.80 -1.76 -15.55
CA PRO A 225 12.03 -2.27 -14.98
C PRO A 225 12.91 -1.14 -14.43
N ILE A 226 13.71 -1.49 -13.43
CA ILE A 226 14.83 -0.64 -12.98
C ILE A 226 16.12 -1.46 -13.03
N TYR A 227 17.16 -0.85 -13.56
CA TYR A 227 18.50 -1.42 -13.69
C TYR A 227 19.41 -0.83 -12.63
N GLU A 228 20.41 -1.61 -12.20
CA GLU A 228 21.39 -1.18 -11.17
C GLU A 228 20.73 -0.61 -9.91
N VAL A 229 19.74 -1.33 -9.37
CA VAL A 229 18.84 -0.86 -8.32
C VAL A 229 19.58 -0.69 -7.00
N ARG A 230 19.49 0.52 -6.45
CA ARG A 230 20.09 0.89 -5.16
C ARG A 230 19.06 1.65 -4.29
N PRO A 231 18.22 0.95 -3.51
CA PRO A 231 17.34 1.61 -2.57
C PRO A 231 18.10 2.22 -1.38
N THR A 232 17.62 3.36 -0.90
CA THR A 232 18.01 3.97 0.38
C THR A 232 16.88 3.78 1.38
N LEU A 233 17.22 3.19 2.51
CA LEU A 233 16.27 2.71 3.50
C LEU A 233 16.47 3.33 4.87
N ASN A 234 15.36 3.60 5.56
CA ASN A 234 15.35 3.81 7.01
C ASN A 234 14.75 2.59 7.72
N PHE A 235 15.41 2.16 8.79
CA PHE A 235 14.89 1.22 9.77
C PHE A 235 14.37 2.01 10.95
N VAL A 236 13.07 1.92 11.21
CA VAL A 236 12.37 2.74 12.21
C VAL A 236 11.71 1.81 13.22
N LEU A 237 11.91 2.06 14.52
CA LEU A 237 11.26 1.30 15.58
C LEU A 237 9.95 1.99 15.96
N GLY A 238 8.83 1.34 15.65
CA GLY A 238 7.49 1.92 15.74
C GLY A 238 6.94 2.34 14.37
N ILE A 239 5.77 2.98 14.39
CA ILE A 239 5.06 3.46 13.20
C ILE A 239 4.84 4.97 13.33
N GLY A 240 5.04 5.69 12.23
CA GLY A 240 4.75 7.13 12.14
C GLY A 240 5.94 8.04 12.44
N GLU A 241 5.75 9.34 12.20
CA GLU A 241 6.84 10.34 12.12
C GLU A 241 7.60 10.59 13.43
N LEU A 242 7.00 10.27 14.58
CA LEU A 242 7.63 10.41 15.89
C LEU A 242 8.45 9.18 16.31
N SER A 243 8.50 8.15 15.46
CA SER A 243 9.20 6.91 15.75
C SER A 243 10.71 7.04 15.53
N ASN A 244 11.49 6.31 16.31
CA ASN A 244 12.95 6.43 16.31
C ASN A 244 13.56 5.69 15.12
N THR A 245 14.28 6.42 14.26
CA THR A 245 15.12 5.80 13.20
C THR A 245 16.35 5.17 13.85
N ILE A 246 16.47 3.85 13.69
CA ILE A 246 17.60 3.04 14.17
C ILE A 246 18.80 3.18 13.23
N ALA A 247 18.56 3.10 11.92
CA ALA A 247 19.62 3.14 10.92
C ALA A 247 19.09 3.60 9.56
N THR A 248 19.97 4.25 8.81
CA THR A 248 19.78 4.55 7.38
C THR A 248 20.81 3.78 6.58
N ILE A 249 20.37 3.00 5.59
CA ILE A 249 21.23 2.12 4.79
C ILE A 249 20.99 2.40 3.31
N ILE A 250 22.07 2.64 2.58
CA ILE A 250 22.07 2.72 1.12
C ILE A 250 22.54 1.37 0.58
N ALA A 251 21.82 0.82 -0.39
CA ALA A 251 22.25 -0.38 -1.10
C ALA A 251 23.55 -0.13 -1.88
N LYS A 252 24.48 -1.07 -1.74
CA LYS A 252 25.87 -1.01 -2.20
C LYS A 252 26.13 -2.01 -3.31
N SER A 253 27.34 -2.07 -3.84
CA SER A 253 27.72 -2.98 -4.94
C SER A 253 27.36 -4.45 -4.68
N ASN A 254 27.53 -4.95 -3.45
CA ASN A 254 27.19 -6.33 -3.06
C ASN A 254 25.69 -6.57 -2.80
N THR A 255 24.88 -5.51 -2.80
CA THR A 255 23.43 -5.55 -2.58
C THR A 255 22.65 -4.87 -3.71
N THR A 256 23.34 -4.48 -4.79
CA THR A 256 22.74 -3.89 -5.99
C THR A 256 22.09 -4.99 -6.82
N ALA A 257 20.83 -4.79 -7.21
CA ALA A 257 20.17 -5.67 -8.15
C ALA A 257 20.49 -5.22 -9.58
N ASN A 258 20.93 -6.13 -10.45
CA ASN A 258 21.22 -5.77 -11.85
C ASN A 258 19.96 -5.29 -12.57
N VAL A 259 18.84 -5.97 -12.35
CA VAL A 259 17.52 -5.61 -12.89
C VAL A 259 16.43 -6.16 -11.99
N ILE A 260 15.36 -5.39 -11.81
CA ILE A 260 14.12 -5.88 -11.20
C ILE A 260 12.95 -5.52 -12.12
N LEU A 261 12.35 -6.55 -12.72
CA LEU A 261 11.17 -6.41 -13.56
C LEU A 261 9.94 -6.05 -12.72
N PRO A 262 8.93 -5.37 -13.28
CA PRO A 262 7.64 -5.16 -12.63
C PRO A 262 7.04 -6.47 -12.10
N GLY A 263 6.52 -6.43 -10.87
CA GLY A 263 5.97 -7.59 -10.14
C GLY A 263 7.01 -8.61 -9.67
N ALA A 264 8.30 -8.46 -10.04
CA ALA A 264 9.35 -9.40 -9.66
C ALA A 264 9.97 -9.07 -8.31
N ILE A 265 10.57 -10.09 -7.71
CA ILE A 265 11.25 -10.03 -6.42
C ILE A 265 12.73 -10.34 -6.64
N PHE A 266 13.62 -9.58 -5.98
CA PHE A 266 15.06 -9.81 -6.00
C PHE A 266 15.64 -9.99 -4.60
N PRO A 267 16.49 -11.01 -4.38
CA PRO A 267 16.69 -12.18 -5.23
C PRO A 267 15.39 -12.98 -5.37
N ASP A 268 15.28 -13.80 -6.43
CA ASP A 268 14.05 -14.55 -6.76
C ASP A 268 13.52 -15.34 -5.55
N LYS A 269 12.22 -15.63 -5.49
CA LYS A 269 11.57 -16.41 -4.42
C LYS A 269 12.33 -17.69 -4.05
N VAL A 270 12.93 -18.39 -5.02
CA VAL A 270 13.71 -19.63 -4.77
C VAL A 270 15.12 -19.39 -4.23
N GLN A 271 15.62 -18.15 -4.29
CA GLN A 271 16.94 -17.77 -3.82
C GLN A 271 16.89 -17.19 -2.41
N ASN A 272 18.01 -17.34 -1.69
CA ASN A 272 18.18 -16.75 -0.38
C ASN A 272 18.10 -15.21 -0.44
N SER A 273 17.64 -14.61 0.65
CA SER A 273 17.46 -13.16 0.77
C SER A 273 18.81 -12.43 0.87
N ILE A 274 18.83 -11.13 0.58
CA ILE A 274 20.00 -10.27 0.82
C ILE A 274 20.16 -10.08 2.32
N ALA A 275 21.37 -10.30 2.84
CA ALA A 275 21.69 -9.97 4.22
C ALA A 275 22.06 -8.48 4.32
N TRP A 276 21.33 -7.75 5.14
CA TRP A 276 21.66 -6.39 5.56
C TRP A 276 22.09 -6.38 7.01
N ASN A 277 23.40 -6.38 7.18
CA ASN A 277 24.07 -6.46 8.47
C ASN A 277 24.99 -5.27 8.74
N THR A 278 25.17 -4.35 7.78
CA THR A 278 26.15 -3.26 7.88
C THR A 278 25.65 -1.94 7.27
N ILE A 279 26.08 -0.84 7.88
CA ILE A 279 25.71 0.54 7.51
C ILE A 279 26.74 1.13 6.53
N ASP A 280 28.00 0.67 6.51
CA ASP A 280 29.06 1.22 5.63
C ASP A 280 29.50 0.30 4.46
N ASP A 281 30.20 0.89 3.49
CA ASP A 281 30.66 0.26 2.23
C ASP A 281 31.73 -0.82 2.41
N PHE A 282 32.36 -0.88 3.58
CA PHE A 282 33.42 -1.83 3.92
C PHE A 282 32.92 -2.98 4.81
N ASN A 283 31.60 -3.06 5.02
CA ASN A 283 30.96 -3.98 5.95
C ASN A 283 31.52 -3.90 7.39
N SER A 284 31.90 -2.69 7.83
CA SER A 284 32.65 -2.48 9.09
C SER A 284 31.79 -1.99 10.27
N GLN A 285 30.60 -1.43 10.02
CA GLN A 285 29.69 -0.89 11.04
C GLN A 285 28.37 -1.65 11.03
N PRO A 286 28.14 -2.57 11.98
CA PRO A 286 26.87 -3.26 12.11
C PRO A 286 25.72 -2.35 12.53
N ILE A 287 24.48 -2.77 12.28
CA ILE A 287 23.27 -2.08 12.74
C ILE A 287 23.12 -2.32 14.25
N LYS A 288 23.24 -1.27 15.06
CA LYS A 288 23.23 -1.37 16.53
C LYS A 288 21.84 -1.10 17.09
N LEU A 289 21.45 -1.92 18.06
CA LEU A 289 20.26 -1.73 18.89
C LEU A 289 20.69 -1.63 20.35
N ASN A 290 20.21 -0.63 21.07
CA ASN A 290 20.39 -0.58 22.52
C ASN A 290 19.44 -1.56 23.22
N TYR A 291 19.64 -1.74 24.53
CA TYR A 291 18.84 -2.63 25.36
C TYR A 291 17.32 -2.37 25.26
N GLU A 292 16.89 -1.10 25.37
CA GLU A 292 15.48 -0.70 25.33
C GLU A 292 14.84 -0.99 23.96
N GLN A 293 15.58 -0.80 22.86
CA GLN A 293 15.13 -1.12 21.51
C GLN A 293 14.94 -2.62 21.30
N VAL A 294 15.78 -3.47 21.92
CA VAL A 294 15.61 -4.93 21.90
C VAL A 294 14.36 -5.35 22.68
N GLU A 295 14.12 -4.76 23.86
CA GLU A 295 12.90 -5.02 24.64
C GLU A 295 11.63 -4.55 23.93
N ALA A 296 11.69 -3.39 23.27
CA ALA A 296 10.58 -2.89 22.47
C ALA A 296 10.22 -3.86 21.33
N LEU A 297 11.21 -4.38 20.59
CA LEU A 297 10.96 -5.40 19.56
C LEU A 297 10.37 -6.70 20.13
N GLN A 298 10.88 -7.14 21.28
CA GLN A 298 10.38 -8.35 21.95
C GLN A 298 8.92 -8.19 22.42
N THR A 299 8.55 -6.99 22.88
CA THR A 299 7.19 -6.70 23.38
C THR A 299 6.18 -6.40 22.28
N GLY A 300 6.60 -6.49 21.01
CA GLY A 300 5.73 -6.35 19.84
C GLY A 300 5.69 -4.96 19.21
N VAL A 301 6.59 -4.04 19.60
CA VAL A 301 6.78 -2.80 18.83
C VAL A 301 7.33 -3.17 17.46
N PRO A 302 6.64 -2.82 16.36
CA PRO A 302 7.05 -3.26 15.04
C PRO A 302 8.30 -2.53 14.55
N LEU A 303 9.04 -3.18 13.66
CA LEU A 303 10.13 -2.55 12.90
C LEU A 303 9.58 -2.11 11.54
N GLN A 304 9.53 -0.82 11.27
CA GLN A 304 9.16 -0.31 9.95
C GLN A 304 10.42 -0.14 9.09
N ILE A 305 10.35 -0.60 7.84
CA ILE A 305 11.36 -0.36 6.81
C ILE A 305 10.78 0.65 5.83
N GLN A 306 11.40 1.82 5.69
CA GLN A 306 10.96 2.87 4.76
C GLN A 306 11.95 2.97 3.60
N THR A 307 11.47 2.79 2.37
CA THR A 307 12.24 3.10 1.16
C THR A 307 12.02 4.56 0.79
N ILE A 308 12.95 5.41 1.21
CA ILE A 308 12.85 6.86 1.03
C ILE A 308 13.30 7.31 -0.36
N GLN A 309 14.30 6.63 -0.93
CA GLN A 309 14.82 6.92 -2.27
C GLN A 309 15.22 5.62 -2.96
N THR A 310 15.14 5.59 -4.28
CA THR A 310 15.64 4.47 -5.07
C THR A 310 16.42 5.01 -6.25
N SER A 311 17.70 4.65 -6.31
CA SER A 311 18.55 4.94 -7.45
C SER A 311 18.55 3.79 -8.45
N GLY A 312 18.67 4.13 -9.73
CA GLY A 312 18.80 3.14 -10.79
C GLY A 312 18.55 3.71 -12.18
N LEU A 313 18.81 2.89 -13.18
CA LEU A 313 18.76 3.28 -14.59
C LEU A 313 17.49 2.75 -15.28
N TYR A 314 17.09 3.44 -16.36
CA TYR A 314 16.12 2.95 -17.33
C TYR A 314 16.80 2.64 -18.67
N LYS A 315 16.13 1.83 -19.49
CA LYS A 315 16.60 1.47 -20.82
C LYS A 315 15.73 2.15 -21.87
N THR A 316 16.35 2.82 -22.83
CA THR A 316 15.68 3.28 -24.05
C THR A 316 16.32 2.67 -25.29
N TYR A 317 15.81 3.02 -26.46
CA TYR A 317 16.37 2.61 -27.74
C TYR A 317 16.84 3.82 -28.54
N THR A 318 17.92 3.65 -29.28
CA THR A 318 18.33 4.61 -30.31
C THR A 318 17.41 4.52 -31.53
N ALA A 319 17.51 5.46 -32.47
CA ALA A 319 16.77 5.42 -33.73
C ALA A 319 17.00 4.11 -34.53
N ASP A 320 18.18 3.50 -34.41
CA ASP A 320 18.54 2.21 -35.02
C ASP A 320 18.06 0.99 -34.21
N MET A 321 17.21 1.18 -33.20
CA MET A 321 16.71 0.14 -32.28
C MET A 321 17.81 -0.57 -31.48
N LEU A 322 18.96 0.07 -31.28
CA LEU A 322 19.99 -0.44 -30.37
C LEU A 322 19.66 -0.05 -28.92
N PRO A 323 19.74 -0.98 -27.96
CA PRO A 323 19.45 -0.69 -26.56
C PRO A 323 20.49 0.26 -25.97
N MET A 324 20.02 1.24 -25.20
CA MET A 324 20.84 2.22 -24.50
C MET A 324 20.52 2.17 -23.01
N VAL A 325 21.54 1.87 -22.20
CA VAL A 325 21.54 1.99 -20.72
C VAL A 325 22.87 2.62 -20.32
N ASN A 326 22.84 3.84 -19.81
CA ASN A 326 24.03 4.60 -19.43
C ASN A 326 23.73 5.56 -18.25
N GLU A 327 24.77 6.24 -17.77
CA GLU A 327 24.73 7.10 -16.58
C GLU A 327 23.80 8.32 -16.65
N TYR A 328 23.28 8.66 -17.83
CA TYR A 328 22.35 9.77 -18.04
C TYR A 328 20.89 9.32 -17.94
N GLN A 329 20.61 8.02 -18.11
CA GLN A 329 19.26 7.44 -18.07
C GLN A 329 18.88 7.04 -16.65
N LYS A 330 18.86 8.02 -15.75
CA LYS A 330 18.57 7.85 -14.32
C LYS A 330 17.12 8.13 -14.01
N TRP A 331 16.45 7.20 -13.33
CA TRP A 331 15.06 7.39 -12.91
C TRP A 331 14.90 8.64 -12.02
N GLU A 332 15.90 8.93 -11.18
CA GLU A 332 15.88 10.06 -10.24
C GLU A 332 15.68 11.41 -10.93
N HIS A 333 16.05 11.54 -12.21
CA HIS A 333 15.90 12.77 -12.96
C HIS A 333 14.47 13.00 -13.48
N ILE A 334 13.66 11.94 -13.60
CA ILE A 334 12.35 11.99 -14.29
C ILE A 334 11.18 11.65 -13.37
N MET A 335 11.41 11.00 -12.22
CA MET A 335 10.34 10.60 -11.30
C MET A 335 9.46 11.79 -10.86
N VAL A 336 10.05 12.98 -10.70
CA VAL A 336 9.31 14.20 -10.33
C VAL A 336 8.34 14.64 -11.42
N ASP A 337 8.72 14.50 -12.69
CA ASP A 337 7.84 14.84 -13.81
C ASP A 337 6.64 13.90 -13.88
N ILE A 338 6.87 12.60 -13.66
CA ILE A 338 5.80 11.60 -13.56
C ILE A 338 4.84 11.97 -12.43
N TYR A 339 5.35 12.27 -11.23
CA TYR A 339 4.51 12.61 -10.08
C TYR A 339 3.70 13.89 -10.30
N ASN A 340 4.26 14.85 -11.03
CA ASN A 340 3.60 16.13 -11.30
C ASN A 340 2.62 16.09 -12.46
N ARG A 341 2.63 15.05 -13.31
CA ARG A 341 1.72 14.92 -14.47
C ARG A 341 0.61 13.90 -14.27
N THR A 342 0.60 13.18 -13.15
CA THR A 342 -0.25 12.01 -12.94
C THR A 342 -1.10 12.07 -11.68
N ALA A 343 -2.18 11.29 -11.67
CA ALA A 343 -2.87 10.83 -10.46
C ALA A 343 -2.44 9.40 -10.15
N CYS A 344 -2.44 9.02 -8.88
CA CYS A 344 -2.01 7.71 -8.42
C CYS A 344 -3.19 6.86 -7.91
N LEU A 345 -3.25 5.63 -8.39
CA LEU A 345 -4.24 4.62 -8.06
C LEU A 345 -3.53 3.40 -7.48
N THR A 346 -3.96 2.95 -6.30
CA THR A 346 -3.36 1.81 -5.62
C THR A 346 -4.42 0.77 -5.31
N LEU A 347 -4.19 -0.48 -5.71
CA LEU A 347 -4.96 -1.64 -5.28
C LEU A 347 -4.17 -2.41 -4.22
N ILE A 348 -4.82 -2.70 -3.09
CA ILE A 348 -4.29 -3.57 -2.04
C ILE A 348 -5.23 -4.77 -1.93
N PHE A 349 -4.70 -5.96 -2.18
CA PHE A 349 -5.46 -7.22 -2.13
C PHE A 349 -5.38 -7.86 -0.74
N GLU A 350 -6.32 -8.75 -0.42
CA GLU A 350 -6.34 -9.48 0.86
C GLU A 350 -5.04 -10.26 1.12
N ASN A 351 -4.44 -10.80 0.07
CA ASN A 351 -3.19 -11.57 0.15
C ASN A 351 -1.94 -10.70 0.43
N GLY A 352 -2.09 -9.38 0.55
CA GLY A 352 -1.01 -8.42 0.78
C GLY A 352 -0.29 -7.96 -0.49
N ASP A 353 -0.73 -8.41 -1.67
CA ASP A 353 -0.22 -7.88 -2.94
C ASP A 353 -0.66 -6.42 -3.10
N ILE A 354 0.27 -5.59 -3.59
CA ILE A 354 0.03 -4.18 -3.89
C ILE A 354 0.32 -3.94 -5.35
N GLN A 355 -0.57 -3.19 -6.00
CA GLN A 355 -0.35 -2.68 -7.35
C GLN A 355 -0.60 -1.18 -7.36
N GLU A 356 0.45 -0.42 -7.65
CA GLU A 356 0.40 1.03 -7.82
C GLU A 356 0.42 1.36 -9.32
N ARG A 357 -0.44 2.28 -9.75
CA ARG A 357 -0.48 2.79 -11.11
C ARG A 357 -0.59 4.29 -11.11
N ARG A 358 0.09 4.93 -12.06
CA ARG A 358 0.01 6.36 -12.31
C ARG A 358 -0.58 6.61 -13.68
N VAL A 359 -1.58 7.48 -13.71
CA VAL A 359 -2.33 7.82 -14.91
C VAL A 359 -2.25 9.31 -15.17
N SER A 360 -2.12 9.67 -16.44
CA SER A 360 -2.19 11.04 -16.92
C SER A 360 -3.45 11.72 -16.40
N ALA A 361 -3.30 12.93 -15.85
CA ALA A 361 -4.41 13.72 -15.35
C ALA A 361 -4.13 15.21 -15.62
N ARG A 362 -5.17 16.03 -15.76
CA ARG A 362 -5.03 17.48 -15.95
C ARG A 362 -4.77 18.21 -14.63
N LYS A 363 -4.17 19.38 -14.70
CA LYS A 363 -4.08 20.32 -13.56
C LYS A 363 -5.47 20.84 -13.19
N GLU A 364 -5.69 21.14 -11.91
CA GLU A 364 -6.92 21.80 -11.46
C GLU A 364 -7.08 23.18 -12.10
N ASP A 365 -5.99 23.94 -12.15
CA ASP A 365 -5.96 25.26 -12.75
C ASP A 365 -6.11 25.17 -14.26
N ASN A 366 -7.01 25.97 -14.82
CA ASN A 366 -7.34 25.99 -16.26
C ASN A 366 -7.62 24.58 -16.81
N TYR A 367 -8.34 23.76 -16.03
CA TYR A 367 -8.66 22.37 -16.36
C TYR A 367 -9.28 22.21 -17.77
N ASP A 368 -10.19 23.10 -18.14
CA ASP A 368 -10.93 23.03 -19.40
C ASP A 368 -10.10 23.54 -20.60
N ASP A 369 -9.02 24.28 -20.37
CA ASP A 369 -8.14 24.83 -21.42
C ASP A 369 -6.98 23.88 -21.79
N GLN A 370 -6.75 22.82 -21.01
CA GLN A 370 -5.69 21.85 -21.25
C GLN A 370 -6.09 20.83 -22.33
N LEU A 371 -5.14 20.51 -23.22
CA LEU A 371 -5.33 19.51 -24.29
C LEU A 371 -5.02 18.07 -23.86
N GLN A 372 -4.23 17.88 -22.80
CA GLN A 372 -4.03 16.58 -22.15
C GLN A 372 -5.37 15.85 -21.98
N PRO A 373 -5.50 14.55 -22.30
CA PRO A 373 -6.79 13.88 -22.25
C PRO A 373 -7.43 13.88 -20.86
N GLU A 374 -8.74 14.19 -20.80
CA GLU A 374 -9.54 14.03 -19.57
C GLU A 374 -9.80 12.54 -19.32
N LEU A 375 -9.60 12.09 -18.08
CA LEU A 375 -9.93 10.75 -17.63
C LEU A 375 -10.81 10.80 -16.38
N THR A 376 -11.86 9.98 -16.39
CA THR A 376 -12.58 9.60 -15.17
C THR A 376 -11.81 8.52 -14.41
N LEU A 377 -12.11 8.36 -13.12
CA LEU A 377 -11.55 7.30 -12.29
C LEU A 377 -11.86 5.90 -12.87
N GLY A 378 -13.07 5.71 -13.41
CA GLY A 378 -13.48 4.45 -14.03
C GLY A 378 -12.70 4.12 -15.30
N GLU A 379 -12.49 5.10 -16.18
CA GLU A 379 -11.66 4.94 -17.39
C GLU A 379 -10.20 4.68 -17.01
N ALA A 380 -9.69 5.41 -16.02
CA ALA A 380 -8.34 5.24 -15.52
C ALA A 380 -8.08 3.82 -15.00
N PHE A 381 -9.04 3.23 -14.26
CA PHE A 381 -8.93 1.82 -13.86
C PHE A 381 -8.83 0.88 -15.06
N GLN A 382 -9.67 1.07 -16.06
CA GLN A 382 -9.71 0.20 -17.24
C GLN A 382 -8.42 0.23 -18.06
N ILE A 383 -7.76 1.39 -18.16
CA ILE A 383 -6.50 1.52 -18.90
C ILE A 383 -5.28 1.12 -18.06
N ALA A 384 -5.28 1.42 -16.74
CA ALA A 384 -4.11 1.24 -15.89
C ALA A 384 -3.98 -0.16 -15.31
N PHE A 385 -5.09 -0.88 -15.19
CA PHE A 385 -5.14 -2.24 -14.69
C PHE A 385 -5.72 -3.15 -15.76
N ASN A 386 -4.86 -3.87 -16.49
CA ASN A 386 -5.26 -4.66 -17.64
C ASN A 386 -6.39 -5.67 -17.29
N ASN A 387 -7.44 -5.72 -18.10
CA ASN A 387 -8.69 -6.47 -17.85
C ASN A 387 -9.60 -5.95 -16.73
N ALA A 388 -9.28 -4.81 -16.11
CA ALA A 388 -10.21 -4.16 -15.20
C ALA A 388 -11.47 -3.74 -15.96
N LYS A 389 -12.63 -3.93 -15.31
CA LYS A 389 -13.92 -3.48 -15.82
C LYS A 389 -14.63 -2.72 -14.74
N VAL A 390 -15.17 -1.56 -15.10
CA VAL A 390 -15.98 -0.74 -14.20
C VAL A 390 -17.39 -0.71 -14.76
N ASN A 391 -18.34 -1.23 -13.99
CA ASN A 391 -19.77 -1.19 -14.30
C ASN A 391 -20.49 -0.62 -13.08
N ASP A 392 -21.04 0.58 -13.22
CA ASP A 392 -21.66 1.32 -12.13
C ASP A 392 -20.75 1.30 -10.89
N ASP A 393 -21.19 0.71 -9.78
CA ASP A 393 -20.49 0.73 -8.49
C ASP A 393 -19.57 -0.49 -8.29
N VAL A 394 -19.28 -1.24 -9.37
CA VAL A 394 -18.49 -2.47 -9.32
C VAL A 394 -17.27 -2.37 -10.22
N LEU A 395 -16.09 -2.45 -9.60
CA LEU A 395 -14.82 -2.70 -10.27
C LEU A 395 -14.57 -4.22 -10.26
N THR A 396 -14.23 -4.81 -11.40
CA THR A 396 -13.83 -6.22 -11.51
C THR A 396 -12.42 -6.29 -12.06
N TYR A 397 -11.51 -6.97 -11.38
CA TYR A 397 -10.11 -7.13 -11.79
C TYR A 397 -9.55 -8.45 -11.26
N ASN A 398 -8.85 -9.23 -12.09
CA ASN A 398 -8.27 -10.55 -11.74
C ASN A 398 -9.22 -11.51 -11.00
N ASN A 399 -10.47 -11.59 -11.45
CA ASN A 399 -11.57 -12.37 -10.84
C ASN A 399 -12.01 -11.88 -9.44
N THR A 400 -11.38 -10.84 -8.90
CA THR A 400 -11.85 -10.12 -7.72
C THR A 400 -12.89 -9.08 -8.13
N LYS A 401 -13.96 -8.99 -7.33
CA LYS A 401 -14.96 -7.93 -7.44
C LYS A 401 -14.80 -6.99 -6.28
N PHE A 402 -14.67 -5.72 -6.61
CA PHE A 402 -14.50 -4.59 -5.72
C PHE A 402 -15.82 -3.80 -5.73
N ILE A 403 -16.58 -3.90 -4.65
CA ILE A 403 -17.92 -3.30 -4.56
C ILE A 403 -17.87 -2.13 -3.58
N LEU A 404 -18.16 -0.90 -4.03
CA LEU A 404 -18.02 0.34 -3.24
C LEU A 404 -18.69 0.30 -1.87
N GLN A 405 -19.80 -0.43 -1.70
CA GLN A 405 -20.53 -0.60 -0.42
C GLN A 405 -20.40 -2.00 0.18
N GLY A 406 -19.45 -2.80 -0.30
CA GLY A 406 -19.24 -4.18 0.12
C GLY A 406 -17.85 -4.38 0.69
N ASN A 407 -16.99 -5.02 -0.10
CA ASN A 407 -15.71 -5.57 0.32
C ASN A 407 -14.53 -4.63 0.02
N ILE A 408 -14.73 -3.31 0.09
CA ILE A 408 -13.68 -2.34 -0.24
C ILE A 408 -13.68 -1.15 0.69
N ASP A 409 -12.49 -0.79 1.16
CA ASP A 409 -12.21 0.50 1.74
C ASP A 409 -11.57 1.40 0.70
N ILE A 410 -12.07 2.64 0.63
CA ILE A 410 -11.47 3.68 -0.20
C ILE A 410 -10.77 4.66 0.73
N ILE A 411 -9.47 4.83 0.52
CA ILE A 411 -8.62 5.67 1.37
C ILE A 411 -8.07 6.81 0.51
N LEU A 412 -8.35 8.04 0.93
CA LEU A 412 -7.93 9.27 0.25
C LEU A 412 -7.09 10.16 1.17
N ASP A 413 -6.24 10.99 0.58
CA ASP A 413 -5.65 12.11 1.29
C ASP A 413 -6.63 13.30 1.38
N GLU A 414 -6.35 14.24 2.27
CA GLU A 414 -7.24 15.39 2.52
C GLU A 414 -7.47 16.23 1.26
N ARG A 415 -6.43 16.41 0.43
CA ARG A 415 -6.52 17.17 -0.82
C ARG A 415 -7.45 16.48 -1.82
N THR A 416 -7.26 15.18 -2.04
CA THR A 416 -8.07 14.38 -2.98
C THR A 416 -9.53 14.36 -2.54
N LEU A 417 -9.79 14.23 -1.24
CA LEU A 417 -11.13 14.33 -0.68
C LEU A 417 -11.77 15.71 -0.97
N ALA A 418 -11.03 16.80 -0.76
CA ALA A 418 -11.53 18.15 -1.01
C ALA A 418 -11.89 18.35 -2.49
N LEU A 419 -11.04 17.88 -3.40
CA LEU A 419 -11.29 17.90 -4.85
C LEU A 419 -12.51 17.06 -5.23
N LEU A 420 -12.64 15.86 -4.67
CA LEU A 420 -13.78 14.97 -4.87
C LEU A 420 -15.09 15.64 -4.41
N LYS A 421 -15.12 16.24 -3.22
CA LYS A 421 -16.31 16.98 -2.71
C LYS A 421 -16.69 18.14 -3.61
N LYS A 422 -15.71 18.87 -4.15
CA LYS A 422 -15.92 19.98 -5.11
C LYS A 422 -16.59 19.48 -6.39
N GLN A 423 -16.13 18.34 -6.93
CA GLN A 423 -16.69 17.75 -8.15
C GLN A 423 -18.11 17.20 -7.95
N ILE A 424 -18.36 16.46 -6.87
CA ILE A 424 -19.69 15.93 -6.54
C ILE A 424 -20.71 17.08 -6.48
N LYS A 425 -20.37 18.16 -5.77
CA LYS A 425 -21.27 19.33 -5.65
C LYS A 425 -21.48 20.06 -6.97
N LYS A 426 -20.44 20.18 -7.81
CA LYS A 426 -20.50 20.93 -9.07
C LYS A 426 -21.27 20.19 -10.17
N TYR A 427 -21.15 18.86 -10.23
CA TYR A 427 -21.66 18.06 -11.34
C TYR A 427 -22.76 17.05 -10.95
N ASP A 428 -23.22 17.07 -9.69
CA ASP A 428 -24.23 16.13 -9.14
C ASP A 428 -23.86 14.65 -9.39
N LEU A 429 -22.58 14.32 -9.18
CA LEU A 429 -22.06 12.97 -9.41
C LEU A 429 -22.61 11.99 -8.37
N LYS A 430 -23.21 10.90 -8.85
CA LYS A 430 -23.77 9.84 -8.00
C LYS A 430 -22.83 8.64 -7.82
N ASN A 431 -21.80 8.53 -8.64
CA ASN A 431 -20.87 7.42 -8.67
C ASN A 431 -19.42 7.94 -8.65
N ILE A 432 -18.60 7.39 -7.76
CA ILE A 432 -17.21 7.77 -7.57
C ILE A 432 -16.35 7.52 -8.83
N PHE A 433 -16.68 6.51 -9.63
CA PHE A 433 -15.95 6.18 -10.85
C PHE A 433 -16.13 7.24 -11.95
N ASN A 434 -17.13 8.11 -11.84
CA ASN A 434 -17.34 9.23 -12.77
C ASN A 434 -16.58 10.50 -12.37
N ILE A 435 -15.80 10.46 -11.29
CA ILE A 435 -14.97 11.58 -10.87
C ILE A 435 -13.83 11.74 -11.86
N ARG A 436 -13.57 13.00 -12.27
CA ARG A 436 -12.44 13.33 -13.12
C ARG A 436 -11.16 13.36 -12.30
N LEU A 437 -10.11 12.75 -12.83
CA LEU A 437 -8.80 12.76 -12.21
C LEU A 437 -8.12 14.12 -12.37
N ILE A 438 -7.39 14.51 -11.33
CA ILE A 438 -6.59 15.73 -11.26
C ILE A 438 -5.18 15.35 -10.83
N GLN A 439 -4.16 16.02 -11.39
CA GLN A 439 -2.76 15.79 -11.02
C GLN A 439 -2.54 15.84 -9.51
N GLY A 440 -1.76 14.88 -9.00
CA GLY A 440 -1.44 14.74 -7.59
C GLY A 440 -2.52 14.09 -6.72
N MET A 441 -3.67 13.67 -7.29
CA MET A 441 -4.64 12.85 -6.56
C MET A 441 -4.03 11.51 -6.14
N LYS A 442 -4.40 11.03 -4.95
CA LYS A 442 -3.97 9.75 -4.38
C LYS A 442 -5.18 8.96 -3.91
N ILE A 443 -5.38 7.79 -4.50
CA ILE A 443 -6.57 6.99 -4.28
C ILE A 443 -6.17 5.53 -4.04
N ILE A 444 -6.44 5.04 -2.85
CA ILE A 444 -6.19 3.64 -2.49
C ILE A 444 -7.54 2.91 -2.39
N PHE A 445 -7.60 1.75 -3.01
CA PHE A 445 -8.68 0.79 -2.90
C PHE A 445 -8.13 -0.47 -2.24
N LYS A 446 -8.62 -0.74 -1.03
CA LYS A 446 -8.18 -1.87 -0.22
C LYS A 446 -9.30 -2.90 -0.13
N GLU A 447 -9.01 -4.13 -0.55
CA GLU A 447 -9.91 -5.26 -0.38
C GLU A 447 -10.10 -5.54 1.11
N ASN A 448 -11.36 -5.62 1.53
CA ASN A 448 -11.77 -5.92 2.89
C ASN A 448 -12.43 -7.29 2.98
N ASN A 449 -12.12 -8.03 4.05
CA ASN A 449 -12.74 -9.32 4.33
C ASN A 449 -14.12 -9.09 4.98
N ASP A 450 -15.19 -9.64 4.39
CA ASP A 450 -16.54 -9.66 5.00
C ASP A 450 -16.56 -10.30 6.41
N LYS A 451 -15.54 -11.08 6.78
CA LYS A 451 -15.37 -11.65 8.12
C LYS A 451 -15.02 -10.62 9.19
N ASP A 452 -14.22 -9.61 8.89
CA ASP A 452 -13.85 -8.59 9.88
C ASP A 452 -15.01 -7.62 10.13
N THR A 453 -15.82 -7.33 9.13
CA THR A 453 -17.00 -6.47 9.27
C THR A 453 -18.10 -7.15 10.09
N MET A 454 -18.35 -8.45 9.88
CA MET A 454 -19.36 -9.19 10.64
C MET A 454 -18.93 -9.42 12.09
N VAL A 455 -17.64 -9.72 12.33
CA VAL A 455 -17.07 -9.88 13.67
C VAL A 455 -17.04 -8.54 14.42
N ASN A 456 -16.62 -7.45 13.78
CA ASN A 456 -16.60 -6.12 14.41
C ASN A 456 -18.02 -5.57 14.65
N ARG A 457 -18.96 -5.79 13.73
CA ARG A 457 -20.37 -5.41 13.90
C ARG A 457 -21.05 -6.25 14.99
N PHE A 458 -20.77 -7.56 15.04
CA PHE A 458 -21.21 -8.46 16.13
C PHE A 458 -20.64 -8.05 17.49
N PHE A 459 -19.35 -7.72 17.59
CA PHE A 459 -18.75 -7.27 18.84
C PHE A 459 -19.29 -5.91 19.29
N THR A 460 -19.59 -5.01 18.34
CA THR A 460 -20.18 -3.71 18.63
C THR A 460 -21.64 -3.84 19.13
N GLU A 461 -22.42 -4.75 18.55
CA GLU A 461 -23.78 -5.05 19.01
C GLU A 461 -23.80 -5.78 20.36
N ILE A 462 -22.95 -6.78 20.57
CA ILE A 462 -22.79 -7.47 21.86
C ILE A 462 -22.36 -6.48 22.94
N ARG A 463 -21.40 -5.59 22.64
CA ARG A 463 -20.94 -4.53 23.55
C ARG A 463 -22.07 -3.58 23.92
N SER A 464 -22.86 -3.12 22.94
CA SER A 464 -24.04 -2.27 23.15
C SER A 464 -25.12 -2.95 24.02
N ILE A 465 -25.40 -4.24 23.78
CA ILE A 465 -26.39 -5.02 24.53
C ILE A 465 -25.93 -5.25 25.98
N ILE A 466 -24.64 -5.54 26.19
CA ILE A 466 -24.04 -5.72 27.52
C ILE A 466 -24.02 -4.39 28.27
N GLU A 467 -23.60 -3.29 27.65
CA GLU A 467 -23.56 -1.96 28.25
C GLU A 467 -24.96 -1.45 28.65
N GLN A 468 -26.01 -1.75 27.86
CA GLN A 468 -27.39 -1.37 28.17
C GLN A 468 -28.04 -2.24 29.26
N LYS A 469 -27.83 -3.56 29.25
CA LYS A 469 -28.52 -4.47 30.19
C LYS A 469 -27.78 -4.71 31.50
N VAL A 470 -26.45 -4.54 31.55
CA VAL A 470 -25.69 -4.65 32.81
C VAL A 470 -25.93 -3.44 33.71
N ARG A 471 -26.19 -2.24 33.15
CA ARG A 471 -26.69 -1.08 33.92
C ARG A 471 -28.01 -1.36 34.65
N PHE A 472 -28.84 -2.29 34.16
CA PHE A 472 -30.10 -2.66 34.81
C PHE A 472 -29.91 -3.68 35.94
N PHE A 473 -28.87 -4.52 35.85
CA PHE A 473 -28.59 -5.54 36.86
C PHE A 473 -27.75 -5.00 38.03
N SER A 474 -26.93 -3.97 37.81
CA SER A 474 -26.17 -3.31 38.88
C SER A 474 -27.05 -2.53 39.87
N LEU A 475 -28.31 -2.27 39.54
CA LEU A 475 -29.25 -1.62 40.47
C LEU A 475 -30.03 -2.58 41.38
N THR A 476 -30.05 -3.90 41.14
CA THR A 476 -31.06 -4.75 41.79
C THR A 476 -30.62 -5.92 42.63
N ASN A 477 -29.40 -6.49 42.59
CA ASN A 477 -29.04 -7.50 43.60
C ASN A 477 -27.54 -7.82 43.69
N PHE A 478 -26.88 -7.30 44.75
CA PHE A 478 -25.62 -7.84 45.26
C PHE A 478 -25.90 -8.51 46.61
N LEU A 479 -25.66 -9.84 46.72
CA LEU A 479 -25.12 -10.55 47.90
C LEU A 479 -25.29 -12.10 47.80
N ARG A 480 -24.13 -12.78 47.94
CA ARG A 480 -23.83 -14.10 48.56
C ARG A 480 -24.04 -15.46 47.82
N LYS A 481 -22.92 -16.18 47.67
CA LYS A 481 -22.68 -17.64 47.52
C LYS A 481 -22.60 -18.26 46.11
N ASP A 482 -21.55 -19.07 45.97
CA ASP A 482 -20.92 -19.80 44.85
C ASP A 482 -21.79 -20.63 43.88
N LYS A 483 -23.12 -20.67 44.02
CA LYS A 483 -23.98 -21.47 43.11
C LYS A 483 -24.57 -20.67 41.94
N ARG A 484 -24.14 -19.42 41.72
CA ARG A 484 -24.75 -18.50 40.73
C ARG A 484 -23.93 -18.23 39.46
N ILE A 485 -22.64 -18.56 39.44
CA ILE A 485 -21.77 -18.36 38.24
C ILE A 485 -22.27 -19.23 37.07
N VAL A 486 -22.69 -20.47 37.36
CA VAL A 486 -23.30 -21.37 36.37
C VAL A 486 -24.65 -20.83 35.87
N ALA A 487 -25.43 -20.17 36.73
CA ALA A 487 -26.72 -19.58 36.35
C ALA A 487 -26.56 -18.35 35.43
N VAL A 488 -25.54 -17.51 35.67
CA VAL A 488 -25.20 -16.36 34.82
C VAL A 488 -24.65 -16.81 33.47
N SER A 489 -23.75 -17.81 33.46
CA SER A 489 -23.24 -18.41 32.21
C SER A 489 -24.37 -19.00 31.36
N ASN A 490 -25.28 -19.76 31.97
CA ASN A 490 -26.44 -20.33 31.27
C ASN A 490 -27.44 -19.25 30.81
N TYR A 491 -27.60 -18.16 31.56
CA TYR A 491 -28.47 -17.04 31.18
C TYR A 491 -27.91 -16.24 30.00
N ILE A 492 -26.59 -16.00 29.98
CA ILE A 492 -25.90 -15.37 28.84
C ILE A 492 -26.01 -16.26 27.60
N LYS A 493 -25.74 -17.57 27.73
CA LYS A 493 -25.93 -18.53 26.64
C LYS A 493 -27.38 -18.58 26.14
N LYS A 494 -28.36 -18.45 27.04
CA LYS A 494 -29.79 -18.38 26.70
C LYS A 494 -30.15 -17.10 25.93
N ILE A 495 -29.65 -15.94 26.36
CA ILE A 495 -29.85 -14.67 25.64
C ILE A 495 -29.23 -14.73 24.24
N ILE A 496 -28.03 -15.31 24.09
CA ILE A 496 -27.37 -15.48 22.79
C ILE A 496 -28.22 -16.42 21.90
N LYS A 497 -28.72 -17.53 22.44
CA LYS A 497 -29.58 -18.47 21.71
C LYS A 497 -30.94 -17.88 21.31
N GLU A 498 -31.52 -16.99 22.12
CA GLU A 498 -32.82 -16.36 21.87
C GLU A 498 -32.76 -15.19 20.87
N ASN A 499 -31.58 -14.57 20.67
CA ASN A 499 -31.43 -13.38 19.83
C ASN A 499 -30.57 -13.59 18.58
N SER A 500 -30.08 -14.81 18.31
CA SER A 500 -29.26 -15.12 17.15
C SER A 500 -29.76 -16.39 16.47
N SER A 501 -30.63 -16.23 15.48
CA SER A 501 -31.28 -17.34 14.75
C SER A 501 -30.35 -18.17 13.87
N ASP A 502 -29.13 -17.68 13.60
CA ASP A 502 -28.22 -18.25 12.61
C ASP A 502 -27.02 -18.98 13.22
N ILE A 503 -27.03 -19.27 14.53
CA ILE A 503 -25.93 -19.97 15.21
C ILE A 503 -26.19 -21.48 15.26
N PRO A 504 -25.32 -22.33 14.66
CA PRO A 504 -25.40 -23.77 14.80
C PRO A 504 -25.25 -24.22 16.26
N GLU A 505 -26.10 -25.14 16.72
CA GLU A 505 -26.20 -25.53 18.14
C GLU A 505 -24.88 -26.05 18.74
N HIS A 506 -24.01 -26.65 17.92
CA HIS A 506 -22.68 -27.12 18.32
C HIS A 506 -21.71 -26.00 18.73
N PHE A 507 -21.93 -24.75 18.29
CA PHE A 507 -21.08 -23.61 18.61
C PHE A 507 -21.33 -23.06 20.03
N LEU A 508 -22.58 -23.18 20.52
CA LEU A 508 -22.99 -22.76 21.88
C LEU A 508 -22.48 -23.71 22.97
N ASP A 509 -22.33 -24.99 22.62
CA ASP A 509 -21.82 -26.03 23.51
C ASP A 509 -20.29 -25.92 23.72
N GLU A 510 -19.55 -25.39 22.73
CA GLU A 510 -18.10 -25.22 22.76
C GLU A 510 -17.63 -23.89 23.38
N LEU A 511 -18.55 -22.98 23.69
CA LEU A 511 -18.29 -21.66 24.27
C LEU A 511 -18.11 -21.73 25.80
N LYS A 512 -16.97 -21.26 26.34
CA LYS A 512 -16.71 -21.20 27.80
C LYS A 512 -16.72 -19.75 28.30
N ILE A 513 -17.58 -19.47 29.26
CA ILE A 513 -17.67 -18.17 29.95
C ILE A 513 -16.97 -18.32 31.31
N ASN A 514 -15.89 -17.57 31.52
CA ASN A 514 -15.12 -17.60 32.75
C ASN A 514 -15.38 -16.30 33.53
N ILE A 515 -15.86 -16.42 34.76
CA ILE A 515 -16.16 -15.26 35.62
C ILE A 515 -15.19 -15.32 36.79
N GLN A 516 -14.26 -14.36 36.86
CA GLN A 516 -13.29 -14.29 37.95
C GLN A 516 -13.58 -13.09 38.86
N TYR A 517 -13.40 -13.34 40.17
CA TYR A 517 -13.53 -12.34 41.21
C TYR A 517 -12.12 -11.95 41.66
N VAL A 518 -11.66 -10.76 41.30
CA VAL A 518 -10.32 -10.28 41.67
C VAL A 518 -10.47 -8.90 42.29
N ASN A 519 -10.06 -8.76 43.56
CA ASN A 519 -9.95 -7.49 44.28
C ASN A 519 -11.19 -6.58 44.21
N SER A 520 -12.37 -7.12 44.57
CA SER A 520 -13.65 -6.39 44.67
C SER A 520 -14.31 -5.99 43.35
N ASP A 521 -13.65 -6.20 42.21
CA ASP A 521 -14.20 -5.90 40.88
C ASP A 521 -14.58 -7.20 40.14
N PHE A 522 -15.70 -7.13 39.40
CA PHE A 522 -16.25 -8.26 38.65
C PHE A 522 -15.71 -8.23 37.22
N LYS A 523 -14.92 -9.25 36.86
CA LYS A 523 -14.41 -9.44 35.50
C LYS A 523 -15.04 -10.65 34.82
N VAL A 524 -15.55 -10.45 33.60
CA VAL A 524 -16.12 -11.52 32.77
C VAL A 524 -15.25 -11.73 31.54
N GLY A 525 -14.71 -12.93 31.39
CA GLY A 525 -13.91 -13.36 30.25
C GLY A 525 -14.63 -14.38 29.36
N LEU A 526 -14.59 -14.19 28.04
CA LEU A 526 -15.16 -15.12 27.05
C LEU A 526 -14.04 -15.91 26.37
N GLN A 527 -14.15 -17.25 26.29
CA GLN A 527 -13.17 -18.13 25.62
C GLN A 527 -13.86 -19.07 24.64
N TYR A 528 -13.24 -19.28 23.47
CA TYR A 528 -13.70 -20.21 22.43
C TYR A 528 -12.60 -21.20 22.07
N ARG A 529 -12.97 -22.44 21.76
CA ARG A 529 -12.03 -23.50 21.37
C ARG A 529 -12.33 -23.93 19.93
N ASP A 530 -11.35 -23.75 19.05
CA ASP A 530 -11.36 -24.37 17.72
C ASP A 530 -10.92 -25.84 17.82
N LYS A 531 -11.54 -26.74 17.05
CA LYS A 531 -11.32 -28.20 17.06
C LYS A 531 -9.92 -28.64 16.63
N HIS A 532 -9.08 -27.71 16.18
CA HIS A 532 -7.66 -27.94 15.88
C HIS A 532 -6.68 -27.29 16.88
N SER A 533 -7.16 -26.85 18.06
CA SER A 533 -6.33 -26.21 19.12
C SER A 533 -6.43 -26.91 20.49
N GLU A 534 -5.27 -27.07 21.15
CA GLU A 534 -5.13 -27.51 22.56
C GLU A 534 -5.25 -26.36 23.58
N THR A 535 -5.56 -25.13 23.14
CA THR A 535 -5.65 -23.95 24.02
C THR A 535 -7.01 -23.24 23.93
N PHE A 536 -7.41 -22.57 25.03
CA PHE A 536 -8.62 -21.76 25.16
C PHE A 536 -8.25 -20.26 25.10
N PRO A 537 -8.15 -19.64 23.92
CA PRO A 537 -7.86 -18.21 23.85
C PRO A 537 -8.97 -17.37 24.50
N LEU A 538 -8.58 -16.40 25.32
CA LEU A 538 -9.44 -15.36 25.89
C LEU A 538 -9.76 -14.35 24.78
N ILE A 539 -11.03 -14.30 24.39
CA ILE A 539 -11.53 -13.48 23.30
C ILE A 539 -11.74 -12.03 23.78
N ASN A 540 -12.14 -11.85 25.04
CA ASN A 540 -12.36 -10.53 25.63
C ASN A 540 -12.43 -10.60 27.16
N GLU A 541 -12.12 -9.49 27.84
CA GLU A 541 -12.26 -9.31 29.29
C GLU A 541 -13.00 -7.97 29.56
N LEU A 542 -14.15 -8.03 30.25
CA LEU A 542 -14.96 -6.86 30.58
C LEU A 542 -14.93 -6.58 32.08
N ASP A 543 -14.60 -5.34 32.44
CA ASP A 543 -14.69 -4.82 33.82
C ASP A 543 -16.06 -4.17 34.03
N LEU A 544 -16.85 -4.69 34.97
CA LEU A 544 -18.28 -4.35 35.06
C LEU A 544 -18.62 -3.15 35.98
N PHE A 545 -17.61 -2.49 36.57
CA PHE A 545 -17.82 -1.39 37.52
C PHE A 545 -16.89 -0.17 37.34
N GLY A 546 -16.32 0.04 36.15
CA GLY A 546 -15.62 1.28 35.74
C GLY A 546 -16.54 2.26 35.04
#